data_AF-T1U9F7-F1
#
_entry.id   AF-T1U9F7-F1
#
_cell.length_a   1.000
_cell.length_b   1.000
_cell.length_c   1.000
_cell.angle_alpha   90.00
_cell.angle_beta   90.00
_cell.angle_gamma   90.00
#
_symmetry.space_group_name_H-M   'P 1'
#
loop_
_entity.id
_entity.type
_entity.pdbx_description
1 polymer ?
#
loop_
_entity_poly.entity_id
_entity_poly.type
_entity_poly.pdbx_seq_one_letter_code
_entity_poly.pdbx_strand_id
1 'polypeptide(L)'
;MAVVAVAANPFDLGFEHWQKHKEEFQKLSHIKALQDATQQKIKENGGELTIIEEAKKSVIQDVIYRQAPLAKQALQGISIEMETLNKTIKKRRKDIQDLNGEISQARIHLREFIIRYFSDLIRQVSGTSLETFNDFVIREIGNEGINIDTRVKNEFERQTQGIVNEIVKIETTFNADVSSFEKHATTLGRSGINFLKQSGFINATNIKLARDGIVTAGKFVGIDLALKFKPWGAVKLASNLNKALPLISLAFEAWDSWNTHQKIKEFEKAKEGMKSDFDKQKEEILALINDETKFKQTCFPIIFELEKSFQELEETIKKTQEFSEGLEKWIKTGEHFINGEDIIDVEPEEE
;
A
#
# COMPACT_ATOMS: atom_id res chain seq x y z
N MET A 1 65.83 5.36 -16.66
CA MET A 1 65.90 6.67 -15.99
C MET A 1 66.89 7.53 -16.77
N ALA A 2 66.47 8.69 -17.27
CA ALA A 2 67.35 9.64 -17.95
C ALA A 2 67.69 10.77 -16.96
N VAL A 3 68.96 11.15 -16.88
CA VAL A 3 69.41 12.26 -16.03
C VAL A 3 70.00 13.33 -16.95
N VAL A 4 69.48 14.55 -16.86
CA VAL A 4 69.92 15.70 -17.67
C VAL A 4 70.28 16.83 -16.72
N ALA A 5 71.50 17.36 -16.83
CA ALA A 5 71.91 18.55 -16.12
C ALA A 5 71.44 19.80 -16.88
N VAL A 6 70.74 20.70 -16.19
CA VAL A 6 70.24 21.96 -16.75
C VAL A 6 70.47 23.11 -15.79
N ALA A 7 70.68 24.31 -16.33
CA ALA A 7 70.72 25.55 -15.56
C ALA A 7 69.50 26.40 -15.89
N ALA A 8 68.50 26.42 -15.01
CA ALA A 8 67.24 27.16 -15.22
C ALA A 8 67.45 28.69 -15.26
N ASN A 9 68.52 29.18 -14.62
CA ASN A 9 68.91 30.58 -14.60
C ASN A 9 70.45 30.69 -14.62
N PRO A 10 71.09 30.58 -15.80
CA PRO A 10 72.54 30.75 -15.89
C PRO A 10 72.93 32.12 -15.33
N PHE A 11 73.97 32.16 -14.47
CA PHE A 11 74.51 33.39 -13.87
C PHE A 11 73.52 34.29 -13.11
N ASP A 12 72.36 33.75 -12.72
CA ASP A 12 71.33 34.44 -11.94
C ASP A 12 70.74 35.72 -12.56
N LEU A 13 70.87 35.92 -13.88
CA LEU A 13 70.44 37.15 -14.58
C LEU A 13 68.91 37.33 -14.70
N GLY A 14 68.14 36.26 -14.47
CA GLY A 14 66.68 36.32 -14.36
C GLY A 14 65.92 36.17 -15.69
N PHE A 15 64.63 35.83 -15.58
CA PHE A 15 63.78 35.51 -16.73
C PHE A 15 63.63 36.66 -17.73
N GLU A 16 63.49 37.90 -17.26
CA GLU A 16 63.31 39.07 -18.14
C GLU A 16 64.53 39.30 -19.05
N HIS A 17 65.73 39.04 -18.53
CA HIS A 17 66.96 39.07 -19.31
C HIS A 17 66.98 37.93 -20.33
N TRP A 18 66.75 36.69 -19.90
CA TRP A 18 66.81 35.51 -20.78
C TRP A 18 65.70 35.46 -21.83
N GLN A 19 64.55 36.06 -21.56
CA GLN A 19 63.46 36.19 -22.55
C GLN A 19 63.87 37.04 -23.75
N LYS A 20 64.75 38.03 -23.55
CA LYS A 20 65.34 38.87 -24.61
C LYS A 20 66.54 38.19 -25.30
N HIS A 21 67.17 37.21 -24.64
CA HIS A 21 68.40 36.52 -25.09
C HIS A 21 68.19 35.00 -25.21
N LYS A 22 67.12 34.58 -25.90
CA LYS A 22 66.70 33.17 -25.95
C LYS A 22 67.75 32.21 -26.52
N GLU A 23 68.48 32.62 -27.56
CA GLU A 23 69.51 31.76 -28.17
C GLU A 23 70.70 31.52 -27.24
N GLU A 24 71.12 32.56 -26.52
CA GLU A 24 72.19 32.47 -25.54
C GLU A 24 71.75 31.66 -24.32
N PHE A 25 70.52 31.86 -23.86
CA PHE A 25 69.91 31.04 -22.84
C PHE A 25 69.89 29.56 -23.23
N GLN A 26 69.48 29.21 -24.45
CA GLN A 26 69.44 27.81 -24.89
C GLN A 26 70.83 27.15 -24.88
N LYS A 27 71.88 27.89 -25.24
CA LYS A 27 73.28 27.40 -25.21
C LYS A 27 73.79 27.17 -23.79
N LEU A 28 73.49 28.08 -22.87
CA LEU A 28 74.00 28.06 -21.50
C LEU A 28 73.17 27.20 -20.54
N SER A 29 71.85 27.10 -20.75
CA SER A 29 70.93 26.39 -19.86
C SER A 29 70.88 24.89 -20.08
N HIS A 30 71.33 24.42 -21.25
CA HIS A 30 71.12 23.05 -21.73
C HIS A 30 69.63 22.62 -21.78
N ILE A 31 68.69 23.59 -21.78
CA ILE A 31 67.25 23.32 -21.75
C ILE A 31 66.78 22.44 -22.94
N LYS A 32 67.45 22.56 -24.09
CA LYS A 32 67.15 21.76 -25.28
C LYS A 32 67.38 20.25 -25.04
N ALA A 33 68.43 19.89 -24.29
CA ALA A 33 68.70 18.50 -23.94
C ALA A 33 67.60 17.90 -23.03
N LEU A 34 67.03 18.71 -22.12
CA LEU A 34 65.89 18.29 -21.31
C LEU A 34 64.63 18.12 -22.17
N GLN A 35 64.33 19.09 -23.05
CA GLN A 35 63.19 19.00 -23.96
C GLN A 35 63.27 17.76 -24.86
N ASP A 36 64.45 17.49 -25.43
CA ASP A 36 64.66 16.33 -26.31
C ASP A 36 64.56 15.02 -25.52
N ALA A 37 65.12 14.94 -24.31
CA ALA A 37 64.98 13.79 -23.43
C ALA A 37 63.51 13.55 -23.01
N THR A 38 62.75 14.61 -22.72
CA THR A 38 61.31 14.52 -22.41
C THR A 38 60.51 14.04 -23.63
N GLN A 39 60.76 14.61 -24.81
CA GLN A 39 60.08 14.20 -26.05
C GLN A 39 60.40 12.76 -26.42
N GLN A 40 61.65 12.36 -26.30
CA GLN A 40 62.06 10.97 -26.49
C GLN A 40 61.34 10.07 -25.49
N LYS A 41 61.23 10.48 -24.23
CA LYS A 41 60.54 9.66 -23.23
C LYS A 41 59.05 9.50 -23.49
N ILE A 42 58.39 10.55 -23.99
CA ILE A 42 56.99 10.49 -24.44
C ILE A 42 56.85 9.50 -25.60
N LYS A 43 57.74 9.56 -26.61
CA LYS A 43 57.71 8.62 -27.76
C LYS A 43 57.98 7.18 -27.35
N GLU A 44 58.96 6.95 -26.47
CA GLU A 44 59.28 5.62 -25.93
C GLU A 44 58.11 5.01 -25.16
N ASN A 45 57.25 5.84 -24.56
CA ASN A 45 56.04 5.42 -23.86
C ASN A 45 54.79 5.38 -24.79
N GLY A 46 54.98 5.27 -26.12
CA GLY A 46 53.88 5.14 -27.08
C GLY A 46 53.31 6.46 -27.62
N GLY A 47 53.77 7.61 -27.11
CA GLY A 47 53.32 8.94 -27.52
C GLY A 47 52.29 9.55 -26.56
N GLU A 48 51.83 10.76 -26.88
CA GLU A 48 50.90 11.51 -26.03
C GLU A 48 49.56 10.79 -25.83
N LEU A 49 49.02 10.18 -26.88
CA LEU A 49 47.74 9.45 -26.82
C LEU A 49 47.80 8.27 -25.85
N THR A 50 48.87 7.48 -25.88
CA THR A 50 49.06 6.33 -24.96
C THR A 50 49.15 6.79 -23.51
N ILE A 51 49.84 7.90 -23.22
CA ILE A 51 49.92 8.45 -21.85
C ILE A 51 48.52 8.90 -21.38
N ILE A 52 47.72 9.52 -22.25
CA ILE A 52 46.35 9.91 -21.93
C ILE A 52 45.47 8.67 -21.67
N GLU A 53 45.62 7.61 -22.47
CA GLU A 53 44.91 6.34 -22.27
C GLU A 53 45.30 5.64 -20.96
N GLU A 54 46.59 5.59 -20.64
CA GLU A 54 47.08 5.06 -19.35
C GLU A 54 46.56 5.87 -18.16
N ALA A 55 46.53 7.20 -18.27
CA ALA A 55 45.95 8.07 -17.25
C ALA A 55 44.44 7.82 -17.07
N LYS A 56 43.68 7.72 -18.17
CA LYS A 56 42.25 7.34 -18.14
C LYS A 56 42.06 5.98 -17.49
N LYS A 57 42.87 4.98 -17.87
CA LYS A 57 42.82 3.62 -17.32
C LYS A 57 43.09 3.64 -15.82
N SER A 58 44.10 4.40 -15.37
CA SER A 58 44.45 4.55 -13.97
C SER A 58 43.32 5.17 -13.14
N VAL A 59 42.65 6.21 -13.65
CA VAL A 59 41.50 6.84 -12.99
C VAL A 59 40.34 5.84 -12.87
N ILE A 60 40.01 5.14 -13.94
CA ILE A 60 38.93 4.12 -13.92
C ILE A 60 39.26 3.02 -12.91
N GLN A 61 40.49 2.50 -12.94
CA GLN A 61 40.95 1.44 -12.05
C GLN A 61 40.88 1.86 -10.57
N ASP A 62 41.26 3.09 -10.22
CA ASP A 62 41.15 3.60 -8.84
C ASP A 62 39.69 3.70 -8.37
N VAL A 63 38.79 4.16 -9.24
CA VAL A 63 37.35 4.21 -8.95
C VAL A 63 36.79 2.80 -8.73
N ILE A 64 37.06 1.86 -9.63
CA ILE A 64 36.54 0.50 -9.55
C ILE A 64 37.09 -0.23 -8.32
N TYR A 65 38.39 -0.17 -8.03
CA TYR A 65 38.95 -0.83 -6.83
C TYR A 65 38.33 -0.33 -5.52
N ARG A 66 37.97 0.96 -5.44
CA ARG A 66 37.37 1.53 -4.24
C ARG A 66 35.87 1.26 -4.14
N GLN A 67 35.15 1.36 -5.26
CA GLN A 67 33.68 1.37 -5.25
C GLN A 67 33.06 -0.01 -5.54
N ALA A 68 33.70 -0.87 -6.34
CA ALA A 68 33.13 -2.17 -6.69
C ALA A 68 32.91 -3.09 -5.47
N PRO A 69 33.83 -3.20 -4.48
CA PRO A 69 33.58 -4.01 -3.29
C PRO A 69 32.39 -3.52 -2.47
N LEU A 70 32.25 -2.19 -2.33
CA LEU A 70 31.12 -1.56 -1.62
C LEU A 70 29.80 -1.82 -2.34
N ALA A 71 29.80 -1.70 -3.67
CA ALA A 71 28.64 -1.97 -4.50
C ALA A 71 28.22 -3.46 -4.44
N LYS A 72 29.18 -4.40 -4.48
CA LYS A 72 28.91 -5.85 -4.31
C LYS A 72 28.27 -6.16 -2.95
N GLN A 73 28.79 -5.58 -1.87
CA GLN A 73 28.23 -5.78 -0.53
C GLN A 73 26.81 -5.20 -0.42
N ALA A 74 26.56 -4.02 -0.98
CA ALA A 74 25.23 -3.42 -1.00
C ALA A 74 24.23 -4.26 -1.81
N LEU A 75 24.64 -4.76 -2.99
CA LEU A 75 23.81 -5.62 -3.84
C LEU A 75 23.39 -6.91 -3.14
N GLN A 76 24.32 -7.59 -2.48
CA GLN A 76 24.01 -8.83 -1.75
C GLN A 76 22.99 -8.58 -0.64
N GLY A 77 23.17 -7.51 0.14
CA GLY A 77 22.22 -7.14 1.19
C GLY A 77 20.84 -6.80 0.65
N ILE A 78 20.77 -5.99 -0.41
CA ILE A 78 19.49 -5.61 -1.04
C ILE A 78 18.77 -6.84 -1.60
N SER A 79 19.47 -7.74 -2.29
CA SER A 79 18.86 -8.91 -2.92
C SER A 79 18.21 -9.86 -1.91
N ILE A 80 18.87 -10.15 -0.80
CA ILE A 80 18.35 -11.04 0.25
C ILE A 80 17.09 -10.46 0.89
N GLU A 81 17.12 -9.17 1.21
CA GLU A 81 16.01 -8.49 1.86
C GLU A 81 14.81 -8.35 0.91
N MET A 82 15.05 -8.13 -0.39
CA MET A 82 13.98 -8.08 -1.41
C MET A 82 13.32 -9.42 -1.64
N GLU A 83 14.10 -10.49 -1.69
CA GLU A 83 13.54 -11.83 -1.80
C GLU A 83 12.67 -12.15 -0.57
N THR A 84 13.14 -11.76 0.62
CA THR A 84 12.42 -11.94 1.89
C THR A 84 11.12 -11.16 1.92
N LEU A 85 11.14 -9.90 1.49
CA LEU A 85 9.93 -9.07 1.43
C LEU A 85 8.95 -9.57 0.37
N ASN A 86 9.42 -9.99 -0.80
CA ASN A 86 8.57 -10.56 -1.84
C ASN A 86 7.90 -11.87 -1.38
N LYS A 87 8.64 -12.75 -0.70
CA LYS A 87 8.09 -13.95 -0.06
C LYS A 87 7.02 -13.59 0.97
N THR A 88 7.26 -12.54 1.74
CA THR A 88 6.30 -12.05 2.73
C THR A 88 5.03 -11.53 2.08
N ILE A 89 5.11 -10.67 1.06
CA ILE A 89 3.94 -10.17 0.32
C ILE A 89 3.11 -11.34 -0.22
N LYS A 90 3.75 -12.32 -0.87
CA LYS A 90 3.08 -13.53 -1.38
C LYS A 90 2.38 -14.30 -0.28
N LYS A 91 3.03 -14.44 0.89
CA LYS A 91 2.42 -15.09 2.06
C LYS A 91 1.21 -14.31 2.55
N ARG A 92 1.28 -12.98 2.69
CA ARG A 92 0.15 -12.15 3.16
C ARG A 92 -1.02 -12.15 2.19
N ARG A 93 -0.76 -12.14 0.88
CA ARG A 93 -1.82 -12.34 -0.12
C ARG A 93 -2.49 -13.69 0.04
N LYS A 94 -1.71 -14.74 0.29
CA LYS A 94 -2.26 -16.06 0.56
C LYS A 94 -3.11 -16.06 1.85
N ASP A 95 -2.62 -15.43 2.93
CA ASP A 95 -3.38 -15.28 4.17
C ASP A 95 -4.74 -14.59 3.91
N ILE A 96 -4.78 -13.52 3.09
CA ILE A 96 -6.02 -12.86 2.65
C ILE A 96 -6.90 -13.78 1.79
N GLN A 97 -6.29 -14.54 0.87
CA GLN A 97 -7.02 -15.47 0.01
C GLN A 97 -7.68 -16.59 0.80
N ASP A 98 -7.01 -17.08 1.83
CA ASP A 98 -7.51 -18.15 2.70
C ASP A 98 -8.74 -17.67 3.50
N LEU A 99 -8.85 -16.36 3.80
CA LEU A 99 -10.05 -15.76 4.40
C LEU A 99 -11.29 -15.78 3.48
N ASN A 100 -11.16 -16.02 2.17
CA ASN A 100 -12.32 -16.09 1.27
C ASN A 100 -13.30 -17.20 1.69
N GLY A 101 -12.79 -18.31 2.24
CA GLY A 101 -13.62 -19.37 2.78
C GLY A 101 -14.48 -18.90 3.94
N GLU A 102 -13.88 -18.20 4.90
CA GLU A 102 -14.56 -17.64 6.07
C GLU A 102 -15.57 -16.57 5.67
N ILE A 103 -15.21 -15.67 4.73
CA ILE A 103 -16.12 -14.67 4.18
C ILE A 103 -17.34 -15.33 3.53
N SER A 104 -17.13 -16.41 2.77
CA SER A 104 -18.23 -17.16 2.16
C SER A 104 -19.15 -17.78 3.21
N GLN A 105 -18.60 -18.37 4.26
CA GLN A 105 -19.39 -18.93 5.37
C GLN A 105 -20.16 -17.85 6.13
N ALA A 106 -19.53 -16.71 6.45
CA ALA A 106 -20.19 -15.58 7.09
C ALA A 106 -21.39 -15.10 6.25
N ARG A 107 -21.24 -15.02 4.92
CA ARG A 107 -22.35 -14.67 4.00
C ARG A 107 -23.48 -15.69 4.03
N ILE A 108 -23.17 -16.99 4.09
CA ILE A 108 -24.19 -18.05 4.19
C ILE A 108 -24.98 -17.90 5.50
N HIS A 109 -24.29 -17.78 6.64
CA HIS A 109 -24.94 -17.62 7.93
C HIS A 109 -25.77 -16.32 8.01
N LEU A 110 -25.26 -15.21 7.48
CA LEU A 110 -26.01 -13.96 7.41
C LEU A 110 -27.25 -14.11 6.54
N ARG A 111 -27.15 -14.78 5.39
CA ARG A 111 -28.30 -15.03 4.51
C ARG A 111 -29.38 -15.83 5.24
N GLU A 112 -29.00 -16.91 5.92
CA GLU A 112 -29.92 -17.75 6.70
C GLU A 112 -30.57 -16.98 7.84
N PHE A 113 -29.79 -16.20 8.59
CA PHE A 113 -30.29 -15.35 9.66
C PHE A 113 -31.31 -14.33 9.13
N ILE A 114 -30.98 -13.58 8.08
CA ILE A 114 -31.84 -12.53 7.52
C ILE A 114 -33.13 -13.11 6.97
N ILE A 115 -33.06 -14.23 6.22
CA ILE A 115 -34.26 -14.91 5.72
C ILE A 115 -35.16 -15.33 6.88
N ARG A 116 -34.62 -15.99 7.91
CA ARG A 116 -35.41 -16.48 9.04
C ARG A 116 -35.99 -15.32 9.84
N TYR A 117 -35.16 -14.35 10.22
CA TYR A 117 -35.55 -13.24 11.09
C TYR A 117 -36.66 -12.39 10.48
N PHE A 118 -36.51 -11.95 9.22
CA PHE A 118 -37.54 -11.15 8.57
C PHE A 118 -38.80 -11.96 8.23
N SER A 119 -38.68 -13.24 7.88
CA SER A 119 -39.86 -14.10 7.69
C SER A 119 -40.64 -14.29 9.00
N ASP A 120 -39.95 -14.40 10.13
CA ASP A 120 -40.59 -14.45 11.45
C ASP A 120 -41.26 -13.12 11.82
N LEU A 121 -40.66 -11.97 11.50
CA LEU A 121 -41.31 -10.67 11.69
C LEU A 121 -42.60 -10.55 10.87
N ILE A 122 -42.56 -10.96 9.60
CA ILE A 122 -43.73 -10.97 8.69
C ILE A 122 -44.82 -11.91 9.21
N ARG A 123 -44.44 -13.11 9.68
CA ARG A 123 -45.37 -14.07 10.27
C ARG A 123 -45.99 -13.54 11.55
N GLN A 124 -45.18 -12.94 12.43
CA GLN A 124 -45.65 -12.37 13.69
C GLN A 124 -46.62 -11.21 13.45
N VAL A 125 -46.25 -10.22 12.62
CA VAL A 125 -47.15 -9.10 12.31
C VAL A 125 -48.41 -9.56 11.59
N SER A 126 -48.37 -10.63 10.80
CA SER A 126 -49.59 -11.20 10.19
C SER A 126 -50.57 -11.74 11.24
N GLY A 127 -50.04 -12.36 12.31
CA GLY A 127 -50.81 -13.02 13.35
C GLY A 127 -51.28 -12.11 14.50
N THR A 128 -50.84 -10.85 14.57
CA THR A 128 -51.29 -9.92 15.63
C THR A 128 -52.74 -9.49 15.42
N SER A 129 -53.48 -9.45 16.53
CA SER A 129 -54.74 -8.72 16.70
C SER A 129 -54.49 -7.27 17.16
N LEU A 130 -55.53 -6.44 17.25
CA LEU A 130 -55.42 -5.07 17.76
C LEU A 130 -54.83 -5.03 19.19
N GLU A 131 -55.19 -6.00 20.03
CA GLU A 131 -54.76 -6.09 21.43
C GLU A 131 -53.29 -6.51 21.56
N THR A 132 -52.80 -7.34 20.63
CA THR A 132 -51.45 -7.95 20.70
C THR A 132 -50.42 -7.22 19.83
N PHE A 133 -50.87 -6.28 19.00
CA PHE A 133 -50.00 -5.55 18.08
C PHE A 133 -48.99 -4.65 18.78
N ASN A 134 -49.40 -3.96 19.85
CA ASN A 134 -48.49 -3.07 20.57
C ASN A 134 -47.33 -3.84 21.23
N ASP A 135 -47.62 -5.02 21.78
CA ASP A 135 -46.61 -5.91 22.35
C ASP A 135 -45.60 -6.37 21.29
N PHE A 136 -46.06 -6.70 20.08
CA PHE A 136 -45.18 -7.01 18.95
C PHE A 136 -44.29 -5.82 18.58
N VAL A 137 -44.86 -4.61 18.45
CA VAL A 137 -44.08 -3.40 18.10
C VAL A 137 -43.00 -3.12 19.14
N ILE A 138 -43.34 -3.15 20.44
CA ILE A 138 -42.38 -2.89 21.53
C ILE A 138 -41.28 -3.95 21.54
N ARG A 139 -41.65 -5.24 21.43
CA ARG A 139 -40.71 -6.36 21.57
C ARG A 139 -39.80 -6.53 20.35
N GLU A 140 -40.38 -6.53 19.15
CA GLU A 140 -39.67 -6.89 17.93
C GLU A 140 -39.05 -5.69 17.23
N ILE A 141 -39.77 -4.57 17.16
CA ILE A 141 -39.34 -3.38 16.41
C ILE A 141 -38.58 -2.41 17.32
N GLY A 142 -39.08 -2.20 18.54
CA GLY A 142 -38.58 -1.17 19.45
C GLY A 142 -38.90 0.23 18.96
N ASN A 143 -38.57 1.23 19.79
CA ASN A 143 -38.72 2.62 19.37
C ASN A 143 -37.87 2.87 18.12
N GLU A 144 -38.47 3.45 17.08
CA GLU A 144 -37.75 3.83 15.86
C GLU A 144 -37.07 2.66 15.10
N GLY A 145 -37.40 1.40 15.40
CA GLY A 145 -36.77 0.23 14.79
C GLY A 145 -35.46 -0.23 15.46
N ILE A 146 -35.12 0.33 16.62
CA ILE A 146 -33.85 0.09 17.31
C ILE A 146 -33.58 -1.40 17.60
N ASN A 147 -34.62 -2.20 17.88
CA ASN A 147 -34.44 -3.62 18.18
C ASN A 147 -34.06 -4.42 16.93
N ILE A 148 -34.66 -4.09 15.77
CA ILE A 148 -34.32 -4.71 14.49
C ILE A 148 -32.89 -4.32 14.10
N ASP A 149 -32.58 -3.02 14.14
CA ASP A 149 -31.27 -2.50 13.81
C ASP A 149 -30.17 -3.15 14.66
N THR A 150 -30.37 -3.21 15.98
CA THR A 150 -29.43 -3.84 16.91
C THR A 150 -29.27 -5.33 16.63
N ARG A 151 -30.35 -6.06 16.38
CA ARG A 151 -30.28 -7.51 16.12
C ARG A 151 -29.53 -7.81 14.82
N VAL A 152 -29.78 -7.04 13.76
CA VAL A 152 -29.06 -7.20 12.49
C VAL A 152 -27.59 -6.83 12.65
N LYS A 153 -27.27 -5.68 13.28
CA LYS A 153 -25.89 -5.26 13.55
C LYS A 153 -25.11 -6.32 14.34
N ASN A 154 -25.69 -6.81 15.44
CA ASN A 154 -25.06 -7.85 16.26
C ASN A 154 -24.81 -9.15 15.49
N GLU A 155 -25.68 -9.49 14.54
CA GLU A 155 -25.44 -10.65 13.68
C GLU A 155 -24.24 -10.41 12.76
N PHE A 156 -24.20 -9.27 12.08
CA PHE A 156 -23.06 -8.93 11.21
C PHE A 156 -21.76 -8.90 12.00
N GLU A 157 -21.74 -8.27 13.17
CA GLU A 157 -20.58 -8.29 14.08
C GLU A 157 -20.18 -9.74 14.41
N ARG A 158 -21.13 -10.56 14.85
CA ARG A 158 -20.86 -11.95 15.23
C ARG A 158 -20.26 -12.77 14.08
N GLN A 159 -20.74 -12.58 12.86
CA GLN A 159 -20.28 -13.34 11.70
C GLN A 159 -18.98 -12.80 11.09
N THR A 160 -18.63 -11.53 11.32
CA THR A 160 -17.49 -10.88 10.66
C THR A 160 -16.31 -10.59 11.59
N GLN A 161 -16.50 -10.54 12.90
CA GLN A 161 -15.46 -10.14 13.87
C GLN A 161 -14.21 -11.02 13.80
N GLY A 162 -14.36 -12.34 13.65
CA GLY A 162 -13.22 -13.25 13.52
C GLY A 162 -12.35 -12.92 12.29
N ILE A 163 -13.02 -12.68 11.16
CA ILE A 163 -12.38 -12.31 9.89
C ILE A 163 -11.66 -10.96 10.03
N VAL A 164 -12.32 -9.96 10.64
CA VAL A 164 -11.72 -8.64 10.90
C VAL A 164 -10.45 -8.77 11.75
N ASN A 165 -10.47 -9.59 12.80
CA ASN A 165 -9.31 -9.81 13.65
C ASN A 165 -8.12 -10.41 12.89
N GLU A 166 -8.36 -11.38 12.00
CA GLU A 166 -7.30 -11.95 11.17
C GLU A 166 -6.79 -10.93 10.13
N ILE A 167 -7.64 -10.09 9.55
CA ILE A 167 -7.20 -9.00 8.65
C ILE A 167 -6.28 -8.03 9.40
N VAL A 168 -6.67 -7.59 10.60
CA VAL A 168 -5.87 -6.69 11.45
C VAL A 168 -4.51 -7.32 11.80
N LYS A 169 -4.48 -8.63 12.03
CA LYS A 169 -3.23 -9.37 12.29
C LYS A 169 -2.35 -9.46 11.05
N ILE A 170 -2.92 -9.71 9.87
CA ILE A 170 -2.21 -9.69 8.59
C ILE A 170 -1.56 -8.33 8.38
N GLU A 171 -2.33 -7.25 8.55
CA GLU A 171 -1.85 -5.88 8.45
C GLU A 171 -0.73 -5.57 9.45
N THR A 172 -0.95 -5.87 10.73
CA THR A 172 0.03 -5.60 11.78
C THR A 172 1.35 -6.34 11.51
N THR A 173 1.26 -7.60 11.07
CA THR A 173 2.47 -8.38 10.78
C THR A 173 3.15 -7.89 9.51
N PHE A 174 2.41 -7.54 8.47
CA PHE A 174 2.95 -6.92 7.27
C PHE A 174 3.69 -5.61 7.59
N ASN A 175 3.12 -4.75 8.44
CA ASN A 175 3.76 -3.52 8.89
C ASN A 175 5.07 -3.78 9.63
N ALA A 176 5.12 -4.84 10.46
CA ALA A 176 6.34 -5.26 11.13
C ALA A 176 7.40 -5.77 10.13
N ASP A 177 6.99 -6.55 9.13
CA ASP A 177 7.87 -7.07 8.08
C ASP A 177 8.49 -5.92 7.25
N VAL A 178 7.68 -4.93 6.85
CA VAL A 178 8.14 -3.72 6.15
C VAL A 178 9.08 -2.88 7.02
N SER A 179 8.76 -2.69 8.30
CA SER A 179 9.62 -1.93 9.23
C SER A 179 10.97 -2.62 9.46
N SER A 180 10.97 -3.96 9.52
CA SER A 180 12.21 -4.74 9.61
C SER A 180 13.06 -4.56 8.36
N PHE A 181 12.45 -4.62 7.18
CA PHE A 181 13.14 -4.33 5.92
C PHE A 181 13.76 -2.93 5.93
N GLU A 182 13.01 -1.90 6.36
CA GLU A 182 13.52 -0.52 6.43
C GLU A 182 14.75 -0.40 7.35
N LYS A 183 14.73 -1.07 8.50
CA LYS A 183 15.86 -1.08 9.44
C LYS A 183 17.08 -1.79 8.86
N HIS A 184 16.88 -2.91 8.17
CA HIS A 184 17.95 -3.66 7.51
C HIS A 184 18.55 -2.88 6.34
N ALA A 185 17.70 -2.28 5.50
CA ALA A 185 18.08 -1.33 4.46
C ALA A 185 18.92 -0.16 4.98
N THR A 186 18.56 0.37 6.15
CA THR A 186 19.32 1.44 6.82
C THR A 186 20.71 0.97 7.26
N THR A 187 20.83 -0.30 7.65
CA THR A 187 22.09 -0.93 8.07
C THR A 187 23.05 -1.15 6.88
N LEU A 188 22.53 -1.21 5.65
CA LEU A 188 23.33 -1.26 4.42
C LEU A 188 24.01 0.09 4.07
N GLY A 189 23.81 1.13 4.89
CA GLY A 189 24.52 2.42 4.80
C GLY A 189 23.81 3.52 4.00
N ARG A 190 24.42 4.71 3.93
CA ARG A 190 23.83 5.91 3.28
C ARG A 190 23.47 5.69 1.81
N SER A 191 24.24 4.87 1.08
CA SER A 191 23.99 4.58 -0.33
C SER A 191 22.75 3.71 -0.52
N GLY A 192 22.53 2.70 0.33
CA GLY A 192 21.31 1.88 0.31
C GLY A 192 20.05 2.67 0.67
N ILE A 193 20.14 3.55 1.68
CA ILE A 193 19.03 4.42 2.10
C ILE A 193 18.66 5.44 1.03
N ASN A 194 19.63 6.11 0.41
CA ASN A 194 19.37 7.11 -0.62
C ASN A 194 18.73 6.46 -1.85
N PHE A 195 19.24 5.30 -2.24
CA PHE A 195 18.68 4.55 -3.35
C PHE A 195 17.25 4.06 -3.07
N LEU A 196 16.96 3.51 -1.88
CA LEU A 196 15.61 3.07 -1.50
C LEU A 196 14.60 4.22 -1.31
N LYS A 197 15.08 5.39 -0.91
CA LYS A 197 14.27 6.62 -0.89
C LYS A 197 14.00 7.13 -2.30
N GLN A 198 14.98 7.07 -3.18
CA GLN A 198 14.89 7.53 -4.56
C GLN A 198 14.06 6.56 -5.44
N SER A 199 14.05 5.26 -5.12
CA SER A 199 13.20 4.26 -5.77
C SER A 199 11.73 4.33 -5.33
N GLY A 200 11.42 5.04 -4.23
CA GLY A 200 10.06 5.22 -3.70
C GLY A 200 9.64 4.19 -2.65
N PHE A 201 10.55 3.31 -2.22
CA PHE A 201 10.26 2.17 -1.33
C PHE A 201 9.89 2.57 0.09
N ILE A 202 10.52 3.64 0.59
CA ILE A 202 10.23 4.21 1.91
C ILE A 202 9.42 5.48 1.70
N ASN A 203 8.16 5.34 1.29
CA ASN A 203 7.20 6.42 1.46
C ASN A 203 6.49 6.23 2.80
N ALA A 204 6.95 6.97 3.82
CA ALA A 204 6.34 7.02 5.16
C ALA A 204 4.83 7.35 5.16
N THR A 205 4.29 7.76 4.00
CA THR A 205 2.88 8.03 3.76
C THR A 205 2.04 6.74 3.63
N ASN A 206 2.57 5.64 3.08
CA ASN A 206 1.82 4.39 2.89
C ASN A 206 1.64 3.61 4.20
N ILE A 207 2.68 3.58 5.05
CA ILE A 207 2.63 2.95 6.38
C ILE A 207 1.69 3.71 7.34
N LYS A 208 1.62 5.04 7.21
CA LYS A 208 0.67 5.87 7.99
C LYS A 208 -0.77 5.72 7.55
N LEU A 209 -1.03 5.57 6.24
CA LEU A 209 -2.38 5.37 5.70
C LEU A 209 -2.99 4.03 6.15
N ALA A 210 -2.20 2.95 6.13
CA ALA A 210 -2.62 1.67 6.72
C ALA A 210 -2.95 1.83 8.22
N ARG A 211 -2.03 2.44 8.98
CA ARG A 211 -2.21 2.71 10.42
C ARG A 211 -3.45 3.53 10.76
N ASP A 212 -3.77 4.57 9.99
CA ASP A 212 -4.92 5.45 10.26
C ASP A 212 -6.25 4.84 9.74
N GLY A 213 -6.21 3.84 8.85
CA GLY A 213 -7.36 3.02 8.45
C GLY A 213 -7.95 2.19 9.60
N ILE A 214 -7.10 1.72 10.52
CA ILE A 214 -7.46 0.90 11.70
C ILE A 214 -8.45 1.61 12.65
N VAL A 215 -8.33 2.94 12.82
CA VAL A 215 -9.22 3.69 13.74
C VAL A 215 -10.65 3.80 13.18
N THR A 216 -10.81 3.65 11.87
CA THR A 216 -12.10 3.83 11.19
C THR A 216 -12.82 2.49 10.95
N ALA A 217 -12.08 1.39 10.87
CA ALA A 217 -12.60 0.04 10.62
C ALA A 217 -13.47 -0.56 11.73
N GLY A 218 -13.38 -0.02 12.96
CA GLY A 218 -14.27 -0.38 14.07
C GLY A 218 -15.70 0.15 13.91
N LYS A 219 -15.95 1.03 12.92
CA LYS A 219 -17.30 1.46 12.58
C LYS A 219 -17.75 0.71 11.34
N PHE A 220 -18.79 -0.11 11.50
CA PHE A 220 -19.61 -0.64 10.42
C PHE A 220 -20.38 0.49 9.67
N VAL A 221 -19.67 1.51 9.18
CA VAL A 221 -20.23 2.69 8.50
C VAL A 221 -21.07 2.28 7.28
N GLY A 222 -20.74 1.16 6.63
CA GLY A 222 -21.50 0.60 5.51
C GLY A 222 -22.83 -0.05 5.91
N ILE A 223 -22.90 -0.70 7.08
CA ILE A 223 -24.13 -1.33 7.59
C ILE A 223 -25.09 -0.27 8.13
N ASP A 224 -24.56 0.73 8.84
CA ASP A 224 -25.34 1.85 9.37
C ASP A 224 -26.01 2.69 8.26
N LEU A 225 -25.38 2.75 7.08
CA LEU A 225 -25.93 3.43 5.89
C LEU A 225 -26.92 2.56 5.09
N ALA A 226 -26.72 1.23 5.03
CA ALA A 226 -27.59 0.30 4.32
C ALA A 226 -28.86 -0.08 5.13
N LEU A 227 -28.78 -0.07 6.45
CA LEU A 227 -29.86 -0.47 7.37
C LEU A 227 -30.60 0.72 7.99
N LYS A 228 -30.82 1.82 7.25
CA LYS A 228 -31.78 2.83 7.70
C LYS A 228 -33.21 2.24 7.64
N PHE A 229 -33.53 1.39 8.62
CA PHE A 229 -34.85 0.80 8.85
C PHE A 229 -35.83 1.96 9.05
N LYS A 230 -36.75 2.15 8.10
CA LYS A 230 -37.67 3.30 8.08
C LYS A 230 -39.15 2.90 8.08
N PRO A 231 -39.65 2.25 9.16
CA PRO A 231 -41.05 1.79 9.25
C PRO A 231 -42.02 2.93 9.58
N TRP A 232 -41.56 4.18 9.50
CA TRP A 232 -42.13 5.35 10.15
C TRP A 232 -43.55 5.71 9.68
N GLY A 233 -43.97 5.22 8.51
CA GLY A 233 -45.35 5.40 8.03
C GLY A 233 -46.36 4.60 8.85
N ALA A 234 -46.06 3.33 9.12
CA ALA A 234 -46.93 2.43 9.88
C ALA A 234 -46.76 2.58 11.41
N VAL A 235 -45.54 2.83 11.88
CA VAL A 235 -45.27 3.09 13.31
C VAL A 235 -45.88 4.40 13.76
N LYS A 236 -46.02 5.43 12.90
CA LYS A 236 -46.77 6.66 13.25
C LYS A 236 -48.27 6.41 13.38
N LEU A 237 -48.85 5.56 12.53
CA LEU A 237 -50.24 5.09 12.64
C LEU A 237 -50.45 4.35 13.98
N ALA A 238 -49.54 3.45 14.34
CA ALA A 238 -49.52 2.75 15.63
C ALA A 238 -49.27 3.70 16.83
N SER A 239 -48.44 4.73 16.66
CA SER A 239 -48.14 5.70 17.72
C SER A 239 -49.32 6.65 18.01
N ASN A 240 -50.11 6.99 16.99
CA ASN A 240 -51.37 7.72 17.16
C ASN A 240 -52.44 6.84 17.81
N LEU A 241 -52.39 5.53 17.60
CA LEU A 241 -53.12 4.56 18.42
C LEU A 241 -52.60 4.56 19.87
N ASN A 242 -51.28 4.56 20.11
CA ASN A 242 -50.68 4.60 21.46
C ASN A 242 -51.02 5.86 22.29
N LYS A 243 -51.25 7.01 21.65
CA LYS A 243 -51.75 8.21 22.34
C LYS A 243 -53.19 8.07 22.86
N ALA A 244 -53.93 7.05 22.41
CA ALA A 244 -55.29 6.74 22.85
C ALA A 244 -55.35 5.53 23.81
N LEU A 245 -54.20 5.03 24.28
CA LEU A 245 -54.03 3.64 24.72
C LEU A 245 -53.71 3.40 26.21
N PRO A 246 -54.14 4.20 27.19
CA PRO A 246 -54.33 3.67 28.54
C PRO A 246 -55.60 2.80 28.66
N LEU A 247 -56.40 2.64 27.59
CA LEU A 247 -57.79 2.16 27.69
C LEU A 247 -58.20 1.08 26.66
N ILE A 248 -57.34 0.16 26.24
CA ILE A 248 -57.84 -0.97 25.41
C ILE A 248 -58.75 -1.91 26.22
N SER A 249 -58.67 -1.90 27.55
CA SER A 249 -59.59 -2.64 28.42
C SER A 249 -60.90 -1.90 28.74
N LEU A 250 -61.00 -0.59 28.44
CA LEU A 250 -62.09 0.28 28.92
C LEU A 250 -62.73 1.20 27.85
N ALA A 251 -62.26 1.16 26.59
CA ALA A 251 -62.76 2.04 25.52
C ALA A 251 -63.64 1.35 24.46
N PHE A 252 -64.19 0.17 24.75
CA PHE A 252 -65.26 -0.38 23.89
C PHE A 252 -66.58 0.41 24.03
N GLU A 253 -66.79 1.16 25.12
CA GLU A 253 -68.07 1.84 25.37
C GLU A 253 -68.14 3.30 24.86
N ALA A 254 -67.01 3.95 24.52
CA ALA A 254 -66.99 5.36 24.07
C ALA A 254 -66.61 5.55 22.59
N TRP A 255 -66.33 4.47 21.84
CA TRP A 255 -65.89 4.50 20.44
C TRP A 255 -66.84 3.73 19.51
N ASP A 256 -68.13 3.99 19.66
CA ASP A 256 -69.20 3.29 18.92
C ASP A 256 -69.56 3.96 17.58
N SER A 257 -69.07 5.17 17.29
CA SER A 257 -69.45 5.94 16.10
C SER A 257 -68.60 5.64 14.84
N TRP A 258 -67.58 4.79 14.93
CA TRP A 258 -66.75 4.39 13.79
C TRP A 258 -66.98 2.90 13.53
N ASN A 259 -67.64 2.55 12.42
CA ASN A 259 -67.98 1.16 12.08
C ASN A 259 -66.77 0.24 12.27
N THR A 260 -66.89 -0.77 13.13
CA THR A 260 -65.87 -1.78 13.48
C THR A 260 -65.15 -2.35 12.24
N HIS A 261 -65.86 -2.42 11.12
CA HIS A 261 -65.34 -2.83 9.82
C HIS A 261 -64.26 -1.91 9.23
N GLN A 262 -64.37 -0.58 9.37
CA GLN A 262 -63.35 0.35 8.87
C GLN A 262 -62.07 0.29 9.71
N LYS A 263 -62.18 0.13 11.04
CA LYS A 263 -61.02 -0.01 11.93
C LYS A 263 -60.20 -1.26 11.61
N ILE A 264 -60.89 -2.40 11.40
CA ILE A 264 -60.24 -3.65 11.00
C ILE A 264 -59.54 -3.49 9.63
N LYS A 265 -60.19 -2.81 8.67
CA LYS A 265 -59.58 -2.53 7.35
C LYS A 265 -58.32 -1.66 7.45
N GLU A 266 -58.34 -0.62 8.27
CA GLU A 266 -57.18 0.25 8.46
C GLU A 266 -56.03 -0.48 9.18
N PHE A 267 -56.35 -1.30 10.17
CA PHE A 267 -55.37 -2.14 10.88
C PHE A 267 -54.73 -3.17 9.94
N GLU A 268 -55.52 -3.91 9.16
CA GLU A 268 -54.99 -4.86 8.18
C GLU A 268 -54.15 -4.15 7.11
N LYS A 269 -54.54 -2.94 6.66
CA LYS A 269 -53.73 -2.14 5.75
C LYS A 269 -52.39 -1.71 6.38
N ALA A 270 -52.37 -1.37 7.66
CA ALA A 270 -51.13 -1.06 8.38
C ALA A 270 -50.23 -2.29 8.49
N LYS A 271 -50.79 -3.48 8.80
CA LYS A 271 -50.05 -4.75 8.81
C LYS A 271 -49.44 -5.06 7.45
N GLU A 272 -50.20 -4.92 6.37
CA GLU A 272 -49.68 -5.11 5.00
C GLU A 272 -48.55 -4.14 4.66
N GLY A 273 -48.66 -2.87 5.07
CA GLY A 273 -47.57 -1.90 4.93
C GLY A 273 -46.29 -2.34 5.65
N MET A 274 -46.42 -2.84 6.88
CA MET A 274 -45.27 -3.34 7.65
C MET A 274 -44.65 -4.60 7.04
N LYS A 275 -45.46 -5.53 6.53
CA LYS A 275 -44.96 -6.72 5.83
C LYS A 275 -44.14 -6.32 4.61
N SER A 276 -44.66 -5.38 3.81
CA SER A 276 -43.95 -4.86 2.64
C SER A 276 -42.64 -4.18 3.02
N ASP A 277 -42.62 -3.40 4.11
CA ASP A 277 -41.40 -2.77 4.62
C ASP A 277 -40.38 -3.82 5.09
N PHE A 278 -40.82 -4.88 5.78
CA PHE A 278 -39.95 -5.99 6.19
C PHE A 278 -39.39 -6.75 4.98
N ASP A 279 -40.23 -7.07 3.99
CA ASP A 279 -39.79 -7.77 2.78
C ASP A 279 -38.80 -6.95 1.98
N LYS A 280 -39.07 -5.66 1.79
CA LYS A 280 -38.15 -4.75 1.08
C LYS A 280 -36.78 -4.70 1.75
N GLN A 281 -36.75 -4.59 3.07
CA GLN A 281 -35.48 -4.54 3.80
C GLN A 281 -34.74 -5.86 3.79
N LYS A 282 -35.48 -6.98 3.91
CA LYS A 282 -34.92 -8.32 3.71
C LYS A 282 -34.24 -8.40 2.33
N GLU A 283 -34.90 -7.94 1.27
CA GLU A 283 -34.33 -7.94 -0.09
C GLU A 283 -33.08 -7.05 -0.22
N GLU A 284 -33.11 -5.83 0.33
CA GLU A 284 -31.97 -4.90 0.29
C GLU A 284 -30.72 -5.50 0.98
N ILE A 285 -30.90 -6.11 2.15
CA ILE A 285 -29.82 -6.76 2.90
C ILE A 285 -29.30 -7.99 2.14
N LEU A 286 -30.22 -8.81 1.61
CA LEU A 286 -29.84 -9.98 0.82
C LEU A 286 -29.11 -9.60 -0.46
N ALA A 287 -29.47 -8.49 -1.10
CA ALA A 287 -28.75 -7.99 -2.27
C ALA A 287 -27.30 -7.66 -1.94
N LEU A 288 -27.03 -7.02 -0.79
CA LEU A 288 -25.67 -6.79 -0.30
C LEU A 288 -24.94 -8.11 -0.02
N ILE A 289 -25.56 -9.06 0.68
CA ILE A 289 -24.93 -10.34 1.04
C ILE A 289 -24.66 -11.20 -0.20
N ASN A 290 -25.55 -11.20 -1.19
CA ASN A 290 -25.44 -12.03 -2.39
C ASN A 290 -24.41 -11.50 -3.38
N ASP A 291 -24.14 -10.20 -3.40
CA ASP A 291 -23.04 -9.62 -4.15
C ASP A 291 -21.73 -9.77 -3.35
N GLU A 292 -20.92 -10.76 -3.71
CA GLU A 292 -19.66 -11.04 -3.01
C GLU A 292 -18.69 -9.86 -3.01
N THR A 293 -18.56 -9.19 -4.15
CA THR A 293 -17.63 -8.09 -4.33
C THR A 293 -18.06 -6.91 -3.47
N LYS A 294 -19.34 -6.53 -3.54
CA LYS A 294 -19.90 -5.44 -2.76
C LYS A 294 -19.88 -5.75 -1.26
N PHE A 295 -20.17 -7.00 -0.87
CA PHE A 295 -20.05 -7.45 0.51
C PHE A 295 -18.63 -7.27 1.03
N LYS A 296 -17.62 -7.75 0.29
CA LYS A 296 -16.20 -7.59 0.66
C LYS A 296 -15.81 -6.12 0.78
N GLN A 297 -16.20 -5.29 -0.18
CA GLN A 297 -15.88 -3.85 -0.17
C GLN A 297 -16.53 -3.13 1.01
N THR A 298 -17.76 -3.51 1.37
CA THR A 298 -18.52 -2.86 2.43
C THR A 298 -18.09 -3.31 3.83
N CYS A 299 -17.86 -4.62 4.00
CA CYS A 299 -17.57 -5.22 5.30
C CYS A 299 -16.06 -5.33 5.59
N PHE A 300 -15.21 -5.39 4.56
CA PHE A 300 -13.77 -5.61 4.70
C PHE A 300 -12.93 -4.69 3.78
N PRO A 301 -13.12 -3.35 3.83
CA PRO A 301 -12.40 -2.42 2.97
C PRO A 301 -10.87 -2.53 3.10
N ILE A 302 -10.37 -2.86 4.29
CA ILE A 302 -8.93 -3.04 4.58
C ILE A 302 -8.27 -4.06 3.64
N ILE A 303 -8.99 -5.10 3.20
CA ILE A 303 -8.44 -6.08 2.25
C ILE A 303 -7.96 -5.40 0.96
N PHE A 304 -8.73 -4.42 0.46
CA PHE A 304 -8.41 -3.70 -0.77
C PHE A 304 -7.27 -2.70 -0.56
N GLU A 305 -7.19 -2.09 0.62
CA GLU A 305 -6.07 -1.20 0.99
C GLU A 305 -4.75 -1.98 1.12
N LEU A 306 -4.79 -3.17 1.71
CA LEU A 306 -3.65 -4.09 1.77
C LEU A 306 -3.22 -4.55 0.38
N GLU A 307 -4.15 -4.97 -0.47
CA GLU A 307 -3.84 -5.42 -1.83
C GLU A 307 -3.19 -4.30 -2.66
N LYS A 308 -3.70 -3.06 -2.55
CA LYS A 308 -3.08 -1.89 -3.17
C LYS A 308 -1.65 -1.67 -2.64
N SER A 309 -1.46 -1.76 -1.33
CA SER A 309 -0.14 -1.61 -0.70
C SER A 309 0.85 -2.69 -1.16
N PHE A 310 0.37 -3.93 -1.35
CA PHE A 310 1.19 -5.01 -1.90
C PHE A 310 1.61 -4.75 -3.34
N GLN A 311 0.71 -4.25 -4.18
CA GLN A 311 1.00 -3.92 -5.58
C GLN A 311 2.04 -2.80 -5.69
N GLU A 312 1.85 -1.71 -4.95
CA GLU A 312 2.81 -0.58 -4.93
C GLU A 312 4.21 -1.05 -4.47
N LEU A 313 4.26 -1.94 -3.48
CA LEU A 313 5.51 -2.47 -2.97
C LEU A 313 6.19 -3.43 -3.98
N GLU A 314 5.42 -4.28 -4.67
CA GLU A 314 5.95 -5.16 -5.72
C GLU A 314 6.51 -4.38 -6.91
N GLU A 315 5.83 -3.33 -7.37
CA GLU A 315 6.34 -2.45 -8.41
C GLU A 315 7.68 -1.82 -7.99
N THR A 316 7.80 -1.45 -6.72
CA THR A 316 9.02 -0.86 -6.19
C THR A 316 10.16 -1.88 -6.04
N ILE A 317 9.85 -3.12 -5.62
CA ILE A 317 10.80 -4.24 -5.63
C ILE A 317 11.31 -4.46 -7.06
N LYS A 318 10.42 -4.50 -8.05
CA LYS A 318 10.79 -4.71 -9.46
C LYS A 318 11.75 -3.64 -9.98
N LYS A 319 11.42 -2.36 -9.80
CA LYS A 319 12.30 -1.24 -10.20
C LYS A 319 13.67 -1.33 -9.54
N THR A 320 13.71 -1.82 -8.30
CA THR A 320 14.96 -1.97 -7.59
C THR A 320 15.80 -3.16 -8.09
N GLN A 321 15.15 -4.24 -8.50
CA GLN A 321 15.82 -5.36 -9.15
C GLN A 321 16.48 -4.92 -10.47
N GLU A 322 15.77 -4.15 -11.30
CA GLU A 322 16.30 -3.58 -12.55
C GLU A 322 17.54 -2.70 -12.30
N PHE A 323 17.52 -1.84 -11.28
CA PHE A 323 18.71 -1.06 -10.89
C PHE A 323 19.85 -1.96 -10.39
N SER A 324 19.53 -2.99 -9.61
CA SER A 324 20.52 -3.92 -9.08
C SER A 324 21.25 -4.69 -10.19
N GLU A 325 20.51 -5.10 -11.23
CA GLU A 325 21.07 -5.68 -12.46
C GLU A 325 21.98 -4.69 -13.20
N GLY A 326 21.58 -3.43 -13.30
CA GLY A 326 22.40 -2.36 -13.89
C GLY A 326 23.71 -2.14 -13.13
N LEU A 327 23.66 -2.14 -11.80
CA LEU A 327 24.85 -2.01 -10.95
C LEU A 327 25.75 -3.25 -11.05
N GLU A 328 25.17 -4.45 -11.13
CA GLU A 328 25.93 -5.68 -11.36
C GLU A 328 26.65 -5.65 -12.72
N LYS A 329 25.98 -5.16 -13.77
CA LYS A 329 26.60 -4.96 -15.09
C LYS A 329 27.74 -3.95 -15.01
N TRP A 330 27.56 -2.82 -14.34
CA TRP A 330 28.60 -1.81 -14.14
C TRP A 330 29.84 -2.38 -13.44
N ILE A 331 29.64 -3.18 -12.39
CA ILE A 331 30.73 -3.87 -11.68
C ILE A 331 31.48 -4.82 -12.64
N LYS A 332 30.75 -5.67 -13.38
CA LYS A 332 31.35 -6.61 -14.34
C LYS A 332 32.16 -5.90 -15.42
N THR A 333 31.63 -4.82 -15.99
CA THR A 333 32.33 -4.00 -16.98
C THR A 333 33.60 -3.38 -16.40
N GLY A 334 33.55 -2.86 -15.17
CA GLY A 334 34.72 -2.33 -14.48
C GLY A 334 35.81 -3.38 -14.22
N GLU A 335 35.43 -4.58 -13.80
CA GLU A 335 36.37 -5.69 -13.55
C GLU A 335 37.03 -6.18 -14.86
N HIS A 336 36.27 -6.28 -15.94
CA HIS A 336 36.80 -6.61 -17.27
C HIS A 336 37.84 -5.58 -17.73
N PHE A 337 37.53 -4.29 -17.55
CA PHE A 337 38.42 -3.18 -17.90
C PHE A 337 39.74 -3.20 -17.10
N ILE A 338 39.69 -3.59 -15.82
CA ILE A 338 40.89 -3.77 -14.98
C ILE A 338 41.74 -4.95 -15.46
N ASN A 339 41.10 -6.08 -15.78
CA ASN A 339 41.79 -7.33 -16.12
C ASN A 339 42.46 -7.30 -17.51
N GLY A 340 42.21 -6.26 -18.31
CA GLY A 340 42.81 -6.11 -19.64
C GLY A 340 42.24 -7.08 -20.67
N GLU A 341 41.06 -7.63 -20.42
CA GLU A 341 40.27 -8.32 -21.43
C GLU A 341 39.69 -7.23 -22.36
N ASP A 342 39.80 -7.41 -23.68
CA ASP A 342 39.50 -6.41 -24.72
C ASP A 342 38.18 -5.68 -24.45
N ILE A 343 38.24 -4.34 -24.38
CA ILE A 343 37.05 -3.50 -24.25
C ILE A 343 36.07 -3.90 -25.36
N ILE A 344 34.99 -4.61 -25.00
CA ILE A 344 33.91 -4.90 -25.93
C ILE A 344 33.38 -3.53 -26.33
N ASP A 345 33.47 -3.25 -27.63
CA ASP A 345 32.97 -2.04 -28.27
C ASP A 345 31.51 -1.85 -27.85
N VAL A 346 31.25 -0.95 -26.91
CA VAL A 346 29.90 -0.54 -26.58
C VAL A 346 29.59 0.56 -27.60
N GLU A 347 28.90 0.18 -28.67
CA GLU A 347 28.34 1.13 -29.64
C GLU A 347 27.63 2.27 -28.87
N PRO A 348 27.88 3.54 -29.22
CA PRO A 348 27.13 4.64 -28.64
C PRO A 348 25.66 4.50 -29.05
N GLU A 349 24.75 4.53 -28.07
CA GLU A 349 23.32 4.71 -28.37
C GLU A 349 23.15 6.03 -29.12
N GLU A 350 22.63 5.93 -30.34
CA GLU A 350 22.27 7.09 -31.17
C GLU A 350 21.20 7.93 -30.44
N GLU A 351 21.45 9.24 -30.34
CA GLU A 351 20.55 10.25 -29.75
C GLU A 351 19.19 10.37 -30.45
#